data_AF-M8D9B4-F1
#
_entry.id   AF-M8D9B4-F1
#
_cell.length_a   1.000
_cell.length_b   1.000
_cell.length_c   1.000
_cell.angle_alpha   90.00
_cell.angle_beta   90.00
_cell.angle_gamma   90.00
#
_symmetry.space_group_name_H-M   'P 1'
#
loop_
_entity.id
_entity.type
_entity.pdbx_description
1 polymer ?
#
loop_
_entity_poly.entity_id
_entity_poly.type
_entity_poly.pdbx_seq_one_letter_code
_entity_poly.pdbx_strand_id
1 'polypeptide(L)' 'MFKVGEVVTYAGDGARGIILDIKGEQYLVMWEDTFVSLEKAECLRKEGATE' A
#
# COMPACT_ATOMS: atom_id res chain seq x y z
N MET A 1 -9.96 3.34 -0.52
CA MET A 1 -9.16 4.55 -0.81
C MET A 1 -8.18 4.76 0.33
N PHE A 2 -6.89 4.82 0.00
CA PHE A 2 -5.78 4.92 0.96
C PHE A 2 -5.33 6.38 1.10
N LYS A 3 -4.57 6.68 2.14
CA LYS A 3 -3.99 8.01 2.40
C LYS A 3 -2.48 7.91 2.52
N VAL A 4 -1.77 9.00 2.25
CA VAL A 4 -0.33 9.09 2.56
C VAL A 4 -0.11 8.88 4.05
N GLY A 5 0.89 8.08 4.40
CA GLY A 5 1.18 7.62 5.75
C GLY A 5 0.35 6.42 6.22
N GLU A 6 -0.61 5.93 5.43
CA GLU A 6 -1.40 4.75 5.77
C GLU A 6 -0.58 3.47 5.56
N VAL A 7 -0.67 2.54 6.52
CA VAL A 7 -0.07 1.21 6.40
C VAL A 7 -1.01 0.29 5.63
N VAL A 8 -0.45 -0.41 4.65
CA VAL A 8 -1.15 -1.32 3.75
C VAL A 8 -0.44 -2.66 3.68
N THR A 9 -1.17 -3.69 3.25
CA THR A 9 -0.59 -4.96 2.84
C THR A 9 -0.81 -5.20 1.35
N TYR A 10 0.17 -5.83 0.70
CA TYR A 10 0.03 -6.30 -0.66
C TYR A 10 -0.86 -7.55 -0.71
N ALA A 11 -1.82 -7.57 -1.63
CA ALA A 11 -2.83 -8.62 -1.69
C ALA A 11 -2.28 -10.00 -2.11
N GLY A 12 -1.14 -10.03 -2.80
CA GLY A 12 -0.54 -11.27 -3.32
C GLY A 12 0.17 -12.10 -2.26
N ASP A 13 0.97 -11.46 -1.42
CA ASP A 13 1.87 -12.13 -0.46
C ASP A 13 1.75 -11.60 0.98
N GLY A 14 0.95 -10.57 1.20
CA GLY A 14 0.77 -9.94 2.52
C GLY A 14 1.90 -8.99 2.94
N ALA A 15 2.85 -8.68 2.04
CA ALA A 15 3.96 -7.77 2.35
C ALA A 15 3.42 -6.42 2.86
N ARG A 16 3.99 -5.92 3.96
CA ARG A 16 3.56 -4.65 4.57
C ARG A 16 4.30 -3.48 3.94
N GLY A 17 3.59 -2.37 3.79
CA GLY A 17 4.16 -1.14 3.26
C GLY A 17 3.42 0.09 3.76
N ILE A 18 3.99 1.26 3.49
CA ILE A 18 3.42 2.56 3.82
C ILE A 18 3.24 3.40 2.56
N ILE A 19 2.08 4.05 2.42
CA ILE A 19 1.83 4.96 1.30
C ILE A 19 2.70 6.21 1.47
N LEU A 20 3.57 6.48 0.51
CA LEU A 20 4.40 7.68 0.46
C LEU A 20 3.74 8.82 -0.33
N ASP A 21 3.04 8.50 -1.42
CA ASP A 21 2.42 9.47 -2.32
C ASP A 21 1.24 8.86 -3.10
N ILE A 22 0.38 9.70 -3.67
CA ILE A 22 -0.77 9.28 -4.49
C ILE A 22 -0.73 10.02 -5.82
N LYS A 23 -0.58 9.25 -6.91
CA LYS A 23 -0.46 9.76 -8.28
C LYS A 23 -1.63 9.28 -9.12
N GLY A 24 -2.74 10.04 -9.04
CA GLY A 24 -3.99 9.67 -9.70
C GLY A 24 -4.57 8.39 -9.10
N GLU A 25 -4.59 7.31 -9.89
CA GLU A 25 -5.10 6.00 -9.47
C GLU A 25 -4.02 5.06 -8.89
N GLN A 26 -2.76 5.52 -8.87
CA GLN A 26 -1.63 4.74 -8.37
C GLN A 26 -1.13 5.28 -7.03
N TYR A 27 -0.63 4.38 -6.21
CA TYR A 27 -0.13 4.64 -4.87
C TYR A 27 1.35 4.30 -4.82
N LEU A 28 2.19 5.27 -4.45
CA LEU A 28 3.61 5.02 -4.23
C LEU A 28 3.77 4.40 -2.84
N VAL A 29 4.26 3.17 -2.77
CA VAL A 29 4.37 2.41 -1.52
C VAL A 29 5.84 2.10 -1.25
N MET A 30 6.27 2.28 0.00
CA MET A 30 7.55 1.77 0.49
C MET A 30 7.31 0.51 1.32
N TRP A 31 8.00 -0.56 0.98
CA TRP A 31 7.86 -1.88 1.60
C TRP A 31 8.90 -2.09 2.71
N GLU A 32 8.73 -3.17 3.49
CA GLU A 32 9.60 -3.51 4.64
C GLU A 32 11.08 -3.66 4.26
N ASP A 33 11.38 -4.08 3.02
CA ASP A 33 12.74 -4.23 2.50
C ASP A 33 13.30 -2.94 1.89
N THR A 34 12.64 -1.79 2.10
CA THR A 34 12.93 -0.47 1.53
C THR A 34 12.75 -0.34 0.01
N PHE A 35 12.25 -1.39 -0.65
CA PHE A 35 11.83 -1.29 -2.05
C PHE A 35 10.64 -0.30 -2.17
N VAL A 36 10.59 0.43 -3.29
CA VAL A 36 9.52 1.39 -3.57
C VAL A 36 8.88 1.05 -4.91
N SER A 37 7.56 0.88 -4.93
CA SER A 37 6.79 0.59 -6.15
C SER A 37 5.51 1.41 -6.25
N LEU A 38 4.93 1.43 -7.46
CA LEU A 38 3.64 2.04 -7.74
C LEU A 38 2.59 0.94 -7.83
N GLU A 39 1.59 1.01 -6.96
CA GLU A 39 0.54 0.00 -6.88
C GLU A 39 -0.84 0.55 -7.24
N LYS A 40 -1.68 -0.33 -7.77
CA LYS A 40 -3.11 -0.07 -7.93
C LYS A 40 -3.85 -0.36 -6.63
N ALA A 41 -4.98 0.31 -6.44
CA ALA A 41 -5.83 0.09 -5.26
C ALA A 41 -6.26 -1.37 -5.07
N GLU A 42 -6.48 -2.11 -6.17
CA GLU A 42 -6.88 -3.53 -6.14
C GLU A 42 -5.83 -4.46 -5.52
N CYS A 43 -4.56 -4.08 -5.63
CA CYS A 43 -3.42 -4.81 -5.07
C CYS A 43 -3.17 -4.54 -3.59
N LEU A 44 -3.88 -3.58 -2.99
CA LEU A 44 -3.63 -3.14 -1.61
C LEU A 44 -4.81 -3.49 -0.69
N ARG A 45 -4.51 -3.73 0.58
CA ARG A 45 -5.49 -3.92 1.65
C ARG A 45 -5.14 -3.00 2.83
N LYS A 46 -6.15 -2.52 3.54
CA LYS A 46 -5.95 -1.71 4.74
C LYS A 46 -5.50 -2.63 5.87
N GLU A 47 -4.46 -2.24 6.59
CA GLU A 47 -4.11 -2.92 7.83
C GLU A 47 -5.19 -2.62 8.90
N GLY A 48 -5.76 -3.65 9.51
CA GLY A 48 -6.78 -3.51 10.57
C GLY A 48 -8.24 -3.44 10.11
N ALA A 49 -8.55 -3.75 8.84
CA ALA A 49 -9.92 -4.09 8.47
C ALA A 49 -10.24 -5.51 9.00
N THR A 50 -10.53 -5.62 10.30
CA THR A 50 -11.27 -6.77 10.84
C THR A 50 -12.63 -6.80 10.14
N GLU A 51 -12.91 -7.90 9.45
CA GLU A 51 -14.26 -8.29 9.04
C GLU A 51 -15.18 -8.44 10.27
#